data_AF-A0AAV5M0B0-F1
#
_entry.id   AF-A0AAV5M0B0-F1
#
_cell.length_a   1.000
_cell.length_b   1.000
_cell.length_c   1.000
_cell.angle_alpha   90.00
_cell.angle_beta   90.00
_cell.angle_gamma   90.00
#
_symmetry.space_group_name_H-M   'P 1'
#
loop_
_entity.id
_entity.type
_entity.pdbx_description
1 polymer ?
#
loop_
_entity_poly.entity_id
_entity_poly.type
_entity_poly.pdbx_seq_one_letter_code
_entity_poly.pdbx_strand_id
1 'polypeptide(L)'
;MRTFLISIGVDAELCFMRTFGYMLAKWSILREVGVGLQTLTQARFQPLGFSYANEAHGLWVMKGYAPVSGMKLTRSNGKGNKFPVMEAEESVLRYALAHQQLEAVIQLEYSVGFHDGYILVNARVDNLRFHVARLGFNKNDEADYQEEKHFPSRIRVWVGPEVGSTYVAGLSLGRSTGNGEREVETQRIVKSNVGKSKVSKVKARARVSTKTKVKDWRWEQDAEGNAVVFDAVLCNNVMGHEIAAGLAASGGGGGGKFQKRCGGAGGVVFAGDEYGEGVGWRLSREMEGSVLRWRIGGRVWLSYWPNNVKSSYYETRCVEWCDEVDLPLIPGK
;
A
#
# COMPACT_ATOMS: atom_id res chain seq x y z
N MET A 1 -10.53 15.79 17.72
CA MET A 1 -10.34 14.38 17.32
C MET A 1 -8.87 13.97 17.41
N ARG A 2 -7.95 14.58 16.64
CA ARG A 2 -6.50 14.28 16.70
C ARG A 2 -5.93 14.21 18.14
N THR A 3 -6.13 15.25 18.94
CA THR A 3 -5.63 15.32 20.33
C THR A 3 -6.17 14.19 21.22
N PHE A 4 -7.43 13.80 21.01
CA PHE A 4 -8.07 12.72 21.77
C PHE A 4 -7.48 11.35 21.43
N LEU A 5 -7.22 11.08 20.15
CA LEU A 5 -6.63 9.82 19.71
C LEU A 5 -5.17 9.69 20.15
N ILE A 6 -4.45 10.81 20.18
CA ILE A 6 -3.09 10.85 20.73
C ILE A 6 -3.10 10.54 22.23
N SER A 7 -4.11 10.99 22.98
CA SER A 7 -4.15 10.83 24.44
C SER A 7 -4.67 9.48 24.95
N ILE A 8 -5.50 8.77 24.18
CA ILE A 8 -6.16 7.53 24.62
C ILE A 8 -5.24 6.29 24.59
N GLY A 9 -4.09 6.40 23.93
CA GLY A 9 -3.13 5.30 23.75
C GLY A 9 -3.46 4.38 22.57
N VAL A 10 -2.45 3.65 22.09
CA VAL A 10 -2.49 2.93 20.81
C VAL A 10 -3.55 1.81 20.78
N ASP A 11 -3.69 1.05 21.87
CA ASP A 11 -4.62 -0.08 21.91
C ASP A 11 -6.09 0.37 21.96
N ALA A 12 -6.37 1.41 22.75
CA ALA A 12 -7.70 1.99 22.83
C ALA A 12 -8.09 2.70 21.52
N GLU A 13 -7.14 3.39 20.88
CA GLU A 13 -7.31 3.99 19.56
C GLU A 13 -7.70 2.94 18.52
N LEU A 14 -6.99 1.80 18.47
CA LEU A 14 -7.29 0.71 17.54
C LEU A 14 -8.68 0.12 17.78
N CYS A 15 -9.05 -0.12 19.04
CA CYS A 15 -10.38 -0.64 19.38
C CYS A 15 -11.50 0.32 18.98
N PHE A 16 -11.32 1.62 19.28
CA PHE A 16 -12.26 2.66 18.91
C PHE A 16 -12.40 2.78 17.38
N MET A 17 -11.28 2.80 16.65
CA MET A 17 -11.28 2.93 15.19
C MET A 17 -11.88 1.71 14.50
N ARG A 18 -11.66 0.50 15.00
CA ARG A 18 -12.33 -0.71 14.48
C ARG A 18 -13.83 -0.68 14.72
N THR A 19 -14.26 -0.23 15.89
CA THR A 19 -15.70 -0.10 16.20
C THR A 19 -16.36 0.95 15.30
N PHE A 20 -15.69 2.08 15.12
CA PHE A 20 -16.13 3.14 14.21
C PHE A 20 -16.16 2.68 12.75
N GLY A 21 -15.11 2.00 12.29
CA GLY A 21 -15.06 1.43 10.96
C GLY A 21 -16.13 0.36 10.72
N TYR A 22 -16.48 -0.44 11.73
CA TYR A 22 -17.58 -1.40 11.65
C TYR A 22 -18.94 -0.70 11.47
N MET A 23 -19.18 0.39 12.22
CA MET A 23 -20.38 1.20 12.05
C MET A 23 -20.43 1.83 10.65
N LEU A 24 -19.31 2.39 10.16
CA LEU A 24 -19.23 2.93 8.81
C LEU A 24 -19.42 1.88 7.73
N ALA A 25 -18.86 0.68 7.91
CA ALA A 25 -19.02 -0.43 6.98
C ALA A 25 -20.49 -0.86 6.88
N LYS A 26 -21.16 -1.05 8.02
CA LYS A 26 -22.60 -1.36 8.05
C LYS A 26 -23.46 -0.27 7.44
N TRP A 27 -23.15 1.00 7.75
CA TRP A 27 -23.82 2.14 7.15
C TRP A 27 -23.66 2.15 5.62
N SER A 28 -22.44 1.87 5.12
CA SER A 28 -22.17 1.80 3.68
C SER A 28 -22.98 0.69 3.02
N ILE A 29 -22.99 -0.51 3.60
CA ILE A 29 -23.73 -1.66 3.09
C ILE A 29 -25.24 -1.38 3.06
N LEU A 30 -25.80 -0.82 4.13
CA LEU A 30 -27.24 -0.50 4.21
C LEU A 30 -27.66 0.46 3.09
N ARG A 31 -26.80 1.41 2.74
CA ARG A 31 -27.04 2.40 1.69
C ARG A 31 -26.91 1.81 0.28
N GLU A 32 -26.08 0.79 0.10
CA GLU A 32 -25.99 0.02 -1.16
C GLU A 32 -27.22 -0.86 -1.39
N VAL A 33 -27.89 -1.32 -0.32
CA VAL A 33 -29.08 -2.19 -0.37
C VAL A 33 -30.40 -1.38 -0.41
N GLY A 34 -30.39 -0.09 -0.09
CA GLY A 34 -31.58 0.77 -0.06
C GLY A 34 -32.27 0.97 -1.41
N VAL A 35 -33.55 0.60 -1.52
CA VAL A 35 -34.38 0.73 -2.72
C VAL A 35 -35.06 2.11 -2.82
N GLY A 36 -35.18 2.63 -4.06
CA GLY A 36 -36.29 3.52 -4.47
C GLY A 36 -36.02 5.03 -4.56
N LEU A 37 -35.19 5.63 -3.70
CA LEU A 37 -34.94 7.09 -3.75
C LEU A 37 -33.48 7.51 -3.46
N GLN A 38 -32.70 6.64 -2.82
CA GLN A 38 -31.29 6.88 -2.49
C GLN A 38 -30.35 6.67 -3.70
N THR A 39 -30.81 5.96 -4.73
CA THR A 39 -30.11 5.81 -6.02
C THR A 39 -30.09 7.10 -6.84
N LEU A 40 -31.06 7.99 -6.65
CA LEU A 40 -31.12 9.31 -7.31
C LEU A 40 -30.25 10.36 -6.61
N THR A 41 -29.93 10.15 -5.33
CA THR A 41 -28.91 10.91 -4.60
C THR A 41 -27.64 10.09 -4.49
N GLN A 42 -27.06 9.78 -5.66
CA GLN A 42 -25.65 9.41 -5.78
C GLN A 42 -24.78 10.64 -5.47
N ALA A 43 -24.95 11.20 -4.26
CA ALA A 43 -23.99 12.11 -3.67
C ALA A 43 -22.67 11.34 -3.68
N ARG A 44 -21.72 11.82 -4.49
CA ARG A 44 -20.35 11.32 -4.58
C ARG A 44 -19.77 11.37 -3.18
N PHE A 45 -19.84 10.27 -2.44
CA PHE A 45 -19.21 10.20 -1.14
C PHE A 45 -17.71 10.33 -1.35
N GLN A 46 -17.13 11.36 -0.73
CA GLN A 46 -15.71 11.41 -0.46
C GLN A 46 -15.33 10.15 0.32
N PRO A 47 -14.16 9.55 0.05
CA PRO A 47 -13.76 8.33 0.73
C PRO A 47 -13.86 8.51 2.25
N LEU A 48 -14.59 7.60 2.93
CA LEU A 48 -14.86 7.61 4.37
C LEU A 48 -13.61 7.20 5.19
N GLY A 49 -12.44 7.59 4.71
CA GLY A 49 -11.18 7.38 5.40
C GLY A 49 -10.99 8.45 6.46
N PHE A 50 -10.57 8.04 7.64
CA PHE A 50 -10.09 8.92 8.68
C PHE A 50 -8.57 8.88 8.69
N SER A 51 -7.91 10.03 8.72
CA SER A 51 -6.48 10.11 8.95
C SER A 51 -6.15 11.23 9.93
N TYR A 52 -5.00 11.09 10.57
CA TYR A 52 -4.36 12.19 11.26
C TYR A 52 -2.85 12.02 11.18
N ALA A 53 -2.14 13.13 11.11
CA ALA A 53 -0.69 13.15 11.23
C ALA A 53 -0.27 13.80 12.54
N ASN A 54 0.87 13.42 13.08
CA ASN A 54 1.47 14.04 14.23
C ASN A 54 2.98 14.15 14.07
N GLU A 55 3.55 15.20 14.65
CA GLU A 55 4.99 15.34 14.87
C GLU A 55 5.26 14.96 16.33
N ALA A 56 6.23 14.05 16.54
CA ALA A 56 6.76 13.75 17.86
C ALA A 56 8.20 13.25 17.76
N HIS A 57 9.11 13.87 18.51
CA HIS A 57 10.49 13.42 18.70
C HIS A 57 11.30 13.27 17.41
N GLY A 58 11.09 14.14 16.41
CA GLY A 58 11.80 14.00 15.13
C GLY A 58 11.17 12.98 14.19
N LEU A 59 9.97 12.49 14.51
CA LEU A 59 9.18 11.60 13.65
C LEU A 59 7.89 12.27 13.21
N TRP A 60 7.64 12.24 11.91
CA TRP A 60 6.31 12.45 11.35
C TRP A 60 5.59 11.12 11.24
N VAL A 61 4.48 11.00 11.98
CA VAL A 61 3.66 9.80 11.99
C VAL A 61 2.28 10.14 11.49
N MET A 62 1.88 9.54 10.37
CA MET A 62 0.53 9.59 9.85
C MET A 62 -0.14 8.24 10.05
N LYS A 63 -1.34 8.25 10.65
CA LYS A 63 -2.20 7.07 10.74
C LYS A 63 -3.44 7.26 9.90
N GLY A 64 -3.80 6.24 9.14
CA GLY A 64 -4.96 6.21 8.28
C GLY A 64 -5.82 4.98 8.56
N TYR A 65 -7.13 5.17 8.65
CA TYR A 65 -8.12 4.14 8.86
C TYR A 65 -9.20 4.27 7.80
N ALA A 66 -9.52 3.20 7.07
CA ALA A 66 -10.59 3.23 6.09
C ALA A 66 -11.30 1.89 5.97
N PRO A 67 -12.64 1.82 6.14
CA PRO A 67 -13.39 0.62 5.79
C PRO A 67 -13.32 0.39 4.29
N VAL A 68 -13.09 -0.85 3.86
CA VAL A 68 -12.94 -1.21 2.45
C VAL A 68 -14.21 -0.87 1.66
N SER A 69 -15.39 -1.04 2.27
CA SER A 69 -16.67 -0.63 1.70
C SER A 69 -16.73 0.86 1.33
N GLY A 70 -16.04 1.72 2.10
CA GLY A 70 -16.01 3.18 1.90
C GLY A 70 -14.90 3.68 0.97
N MET A 71 -14.04 2.79 0.47
CA MET A 71 -12.97 3.13 -0.48
C MET A 71 -13.50 3.25 -1.91
N LYS A 72 -12.83 4.07 -2.73
CA LYS A 72 -13.22 4.29 -4.12
C LYS A 72 -12.93 3.04 -4.97
N LEU A 73 -13.98 2.43 -5.53
CA LEU A 73 -13.84 1.32 -6.46
C LEU A 73 -13.19 1.79 -7.77
N THR A 74 -11.99 1.29 -8.05
CA THR A 74 -11.19 1.70 -9.21
C THR A 74 -11.36 0.71 -10.36
N ARG A 75 -11.36 -0.60 -10.06
CA ARG A 75 -11.55 -1.68 -11.04
C ARG A 75 -12.40 -2.79 -10.44
N SER A 76 -13.26 -3.40 -11.25
CA SER A 76 -13.98 -4.64 -10.93
C SER A 76 -14.42 -5.35 -12.21
N ASN A 77 -14.61 -6.67 -12.15
CA ASN A 77 -15.14 -7.45 -13.26
C ASN A 77 -16.63 -7.18 -13.54
N GLY A 78 -17.33 -6.48 -12.63
CA GLY A 78 -18.79 -6.36 -12.62
C GLY A 78 -19.37 -5.14 -13.35
N LYS A 79 -18.56 -4.31 -14.00
CA LYS A 79 -19.04 -3.05 -14.62
C LYS A 79 -19.90 -3.22 -15.89
N GLY A 80 -20.13 -4.46 -16.35
CA GLY A 80 -20.80 -4.75 -17.62
C GLY A 80 -22.25 -5.25 -17.54
N ASN A 81 -22.70 -5.88 -16.44
CA ASN A 81 -24.03 -6.50 -16.42
C ASN A 81 -24.96 -5.80 -15.44
N LYS A 82 -25.98 -5.15 -15.99
CA LYS A 82 -27.23 -4.85 -15.26
C LYS A 82 -27.79 -6.19 -14.79
N PHE A 83 -27.66 -6.44 -13.49
CA PHE A 83 -28.14 -7.62 -12.77
C PHE A 83 -27.63 -8.97 -13.31
N PRO A 84 -26.43 -9.43 -12.93
CA PRO A 84 -26.26 -10.87 -12.80
C PRO A 84 -27.11 -11.32 -11.61
N VAL A 85 -27.84 -12.42 -11.78
CA VAL A 85 -28.38 -13.19 -10.66
C VAL A 85 -27.18 -13.52 -9.78
N MET A 86 -27.02 -12.77 -8.70
CA MET A 86 -25.86 -12.89 -7.83
C MET A 86 -26.02 -14.20 -7.06
N GLU A 87 -25.12 -15.15 -7.31
CA GLU A 87 -25.13 -16.42 -6.58
C GLU A 87 -24.96 -16.13 -5.09
N ALA A 88 -25.67 -16.90 -4.24
CA ALA A 88 -25.67 -16.70 -2.79
C ALA A 88 -24.23 -16.70 -2.23
N GLU A 89 -23.35 -17.55 -2.76
CA GLU A 89 -21.94 -17.62 -2.38
C GLU A 89 -21.17 -16.33 -2.69
N GLU A 90 -21.44 -15.67 -3.82
CA GLU A 90 -20.80 -14.40 -4.16
C GLU A 90 -21.31 -13.25 -3.27
N SER A 91 -22.57 -13.33 -2.83
CA SER A 91 -23.15 -12.35 -1.90
C SER A 91 -22.54 -12.41 -0.50
N VAL A 92 -22.35 -13.62 0.01
CA VAL A 92 -21.67 -13.86 1.29
C VAL A 92 -20.22 -13.42 1.21
N LEU A 93 -19.55 -13.71 0.09
CA LEU A 93 -18.17 -13.26 -0.13
C LEU A 93 -18.05 -11.73 -0.11
N ARG A 94 -18.87 -11.02 -0.89
CA ARG A 94 -18.86 -9.54 -0.92
C ARG A 94 -19.19 -8.95 0.45
N TYR A 95 -20.10 -9.57 1.19
CA TYR A 95 -20.41 -9.16 2.56
C TYR A 95 -19.21 -9.34 3.51
N ALA A 96 -18.49 -10.46 3.43
CA ALA A 96 -17.28 -10.70 4.21
C ALA A 96 -16.15 -9.73 3.85
N LEU A 97 -16.00 -9.39 2.56
CA LEU A 97 -15.03 -8.42 2.06
C LEU A 97 -15.35 -6.97 2.46
N ALA A 98 -16.63 -6.61 2.53
CA ALA A 98 -17.08 -5.28 2.94
C ALA A 98 -16.77 -4.98 4.42
N HIS A 99 -16.72 -6.02 5.27
CA HIS A 99 -16.35 -5.92 6.69
C HIS A 99 -14.84 -5.96 6.92
N GLN A 100 -14.06 -5.37 6.03
CA GLN A 100 -12.62 -5.23 6.17
C GLN A 100 -12.27 -3.74 6.34
N GLN A 101 -11.17 -3.47 7.05
CA GLN A 101 -10.66 -2.13 7.29
C GLN A 101 -9.17 -2.09 7.00
N LEU A 102 -8.74 -1.11 6.23
CA LEU A 102 -7.34 -0.76 6.11
C LEU A 102 -6.89 0.06 7.32
N GLU A 103 -5.81 -0.37 7.95
CA GLU A 103 -5.07 0.30 9.01
C GLU A 103 -3.68 0.61 8.45
N ALA A 104 -3.39 1.89 8.24
CA ALA A 104 -2.14 2.38 7.69
C ALA A 104 -1.39 3.20 8.74
N VAL A 105 -0.09 2.96 8.88
CA VAL A 105 0.83 3.75 9.69
C VAL A 105 2.03 4.09 8.83
N ILE A 106 2.26 5.38 8.61
CA ILE A 106 3.35 5.93 7.82
C ILE A 106 4.23 6.69 8.78
N GLN A 107 5.47 6.23 8.99
CA GLN A 107 6.45 6.86 9.85
C GLN A 107 7.63 7.35 9.01
N LEU A 108 7.88 8.65 9.06
CA LEU A 108 9.07 9.27 8.49
C LEU A 108 9.87 9.92 9.61
N GLU A 109 11.17 9.71 9.58
CA GLU A 109 12.09 10.43 10.43
C GLU A 109 12.57 11.68 9.71
N TYR A 110 12.58 12.81 10.41
CA TYR A 110 13.09 14.06 9.88
C TYR A 110 14.23 14.60 10.75
N SER A 111 15.18 15.29 10.12
CA SER A 111 16.25 16.01 10.79
C SER A 111 16.42 17.38 10.18
N VAL A 112 16.75 18.36 11.02
CA VAL A 112 16.95 19.76 10.60
C VAL A 112 18.40 20.15 10.91
N GLY A 113 19.14 20.50 9.87
CA GLY A 113 20.50 21.03 9.95
C GLY A 113 20.52 22.51 9.61
N PHE A 114 21.12 23.32 10.49
CA PHE A 114 21.32 24.75 10.24
C PHE A 114 22.73 24.97 9.67
N HIS A 115 22.81 25.62 8.52
CA HIS A 115 24.06 26.00 7.86
C HIS A 115 24.09 27.52 7.65
N ASP A 116 25.29 28.09 7.48
CA ASP A 116 25.49 29.55 7.43
C ASP A 116 24.71 30.27 6.31
N GLY A 117 24.25 29.56 5.28
CA GLY A 117 23.47 30.11 4.17
C GLY A 117 22.10 29.47 3.90
N TYR A 118 21.77 28.35 4.54
CA TYR A 118 20.51 27.63 4.28
C TYR A 118 20.17 26.69 5.43
N ILE A 119 18.91 26.28 5.50
CA ILE A 119 18.45 25.24 6.40
C ILE A 119 18.24 23.97 5.58
N LEU A 120 18.83 22.86 6.03
CA LEU A 120 18.66 21.54 5.42
C LEU A 120 17.65 20.76 6.23
N VAL A 121 16.50 20.46 5.64
CA VAL A 121 15.55 19.50 6.21
C VAL A 121 15.75 18.19 5.49
N ASN A 122 16.13 17.14 6.21
CA ASN A 122 16.16 15.80 5.65
C ASN A 122 14.95 15.01 6.16
N ALA A 123 14.35 14.18 5.32
CA ALA A 123 13.40 13.17 5.76
C ALA A 123 13.76 11.80 5.19
N ARG A 124 13.51 10.74 5.95
CA ARG A 124 13.66 9.36 5.50
C ARG A 124 12.45 8.55 5.93
N VAL A 125 12.09 7.56 5.13
CA VAL A 125 11.06 6.60 5.52
C VAL A 125 11.65 5.68 6.58
N ASP A 126 11.05 5.64 7.76
CA ASP A 126 11.48 4.75 8.85
C ASP A 126 10.68 3.44 8.81
N ASN A 127 9.35 3.57 8.79
CA ASN A 127 8.47 2.40 8.84
C ASN A 127 7.14 2.67 8.15
N LEU A 128 6.77 1.85 7.18
CA LEU A 128 5.42 1.84 6.62
C LEU A 128 4.73 0.53 6.96
N ARG A 129 3.57 0.61 7.61
CA ARG A 129 2.74 -0.55 7.99
C ARG A 129 1.37 -0.40 7.37
N PHE A 130 0.95 -1.40 6.61
CA PHE A 130 -0.39 -1.48 6.04
C PHE A 130 -0.98 -2.81 6.45
N HIS A 131 -2.02 -2.80 7.25
CA HIS A 131 -2.68 -4.00 7.73
C HIS A 131 -4.16 -3.94 7.38
N VAL A 132 -4.71 -5.01 6.80
CA VAL A 132 -6.15 -5.12 6.57
C VAL A 132 -6.74 -5.89 7.75
N ALA A 133 -7.50 -5.25 8.62
CA ALA A 133 -8.20 -5.93 9.70
C ALA A 133 -9.60 -6.37 9.25
N ARG A 134 -10.11 -7.48 9.78
CA ARG A 134 -11.52 -7.84 9.67
C ARG A 134 -12.30 -7.21 10.82
N LEU A 135 -13.45 -6.64 10.50
CA LEU A 135 -14.34 -5.95 11.43
C LEU A 135 -15.52 -6.86 11.78
N GLY A 136 -15.57 -7.33 13.03
CA GLY A 136 -16.79 -7.87 13.63
C GLY A 136 -17.38 -9.12 12.97
N PHE A 137 -16.55 -10.13 12.67
CA PHE A 137 -17.05 -11.48 12.39
C PHE A 137 -16.85 -12.39 13.60
N ASN A 138 -17.92 -13.07 13.98
CA ASN A 138 -17.92 -14.05 15.07
C ASN A 138 -16.97 -15.18 14.68
N LYS A 139 -16.03 -15.56 15.56
CA LYS A 139 -15.10 -16.68 15.31
C LYS A 139 -15.79 -18.04 15.19
N ASN A 140 -17.09 -18.10 15.53
CA ASN A 140 -17.89 -19.31 15.52
C ASN A 140 -18.55 -19.60 14.17
N ASP A 141 -18.49 -18.70 13.19
CA ASP A 141 -19.01 -18.97 11.86
C ASP A 141 -17.90 -19.69 11.05
N GLU A 142 -17.96 -21.02 11.05
CA GLU A 142 -17.23 -21.98 10.21
C GLU A 142 -17.49 -21.76 8.71
N ALA A 143 -17.28 -20.55 8.21
CA ALA A 143 -17.45 -20.24 6.81
C ALA A 143 -16.08 -20.27 6.13
N ASP A 144 -15.95 -21.02 5.04
CA ASP A 144 -14.73 -21.18 4.21
C ASP A 144 -14.14 -19.86 3.66
N TYR A 145 -14.79 -18.72 3.95
CA TYR A 145 -14.40 -17.37 3.59
C TYR A 145 -13.41 -16.73 4.58
N GLN A 146 -13.01 -17.42 5.65
CA GLN A 146 -12.03 -16.91 6.62
C GLN A 146 -10.61 -16.76 6.05
N GLU A 147 -10.33 -17.20 4.83
CA GLU A 147 -9.04 -16.94 4.17
C GLU A 147 -9.13 -15.80 3.13
N GLU A 148 -10.33 -15.29 2.87
CA GLU A 148 -10.56 -14.26 1.86
C GLU A 148 -10.27 -12.86 2.41
N LYS A 149 -9.28 -12.18 1.83
CA LYS A 149 -8.79 -10.91 2.35
C LYS A 149 -8.23 -10.03 1.24
N HIS A 150 -8.49 -8.73 1.34
CA HIS A 150 -7.81 -7.73 0.50
C HIS A 150 -6.33 -7.66 0.84
N PHE A 151 -5.50 -7.42 -0.17
CA PHE A 151 -4.07 -7.15 0.01
C PHE A 151 -3.67 -5.83 -0.64
N PRO A 152 -2.69 -5.10 -0.06
CA PRO A 152 -2.11 -3.93 -0.71
C PRO A 152 -1.42 -4.31 -2.02
N SER A 153 -1.79 -3.65 -3.12
CA SER A 153 -1.21 -3.88 -4.45
C SER A 153 -0.38 -2.71 -4.97
N ARG A 154 -0.65 -1.49 -4.49
CA ARG A 154 0.16 -0.31 -4.70
C ARG A 154 0.05 0.62 -3.50
N ILE A 155 1.13 1.32 -3.17
CA ILE A 155 1.20 2.26 -2.06
C ILE A 155 1.98 3.47 -2.54
N ARG A 156 1.39 4.65 -2.51
CA ARG A 156 2.04 5.92 -2.84
C ARG A 156 2.02 6.80 -1.61
N VAL A 157 3.18 7.16 -1.07
CA VAL A 157 3.32 8.08 0.05
C VAL A 157 3.97 9.36 -0.47
N TRP A 158 3.50 10.52 -0.05
CA TRP A 158 4.15 11.78 -0.37
C TRP A 158 4.36 12.62 0.87
N VAL A 159 5.46 13.35 0.86
CA VAL A 159 5.80 14.32 1.89
C VAL A 159 6.43 15.53 1.25
N GLY A 160 6.09 16.71 1.74
CA GLY A 160 6.66 17.94 1.23
C GLY A 160 6.13 19.18 1.94
N PRO A 161 6.63 20.36 1.56
CA PRO A 161 6.08 21.62 2.02
C PRO A 161 4.64 21.82 1.53
N GLU A 162 3.95 22.79 2.15
CA GLU A 162 2.65 23.26 1.67
C GLU A 162 2.68 23.64 0.17
N VAL A 163 1.60 23.37 -0.55
CA VAL A 163 1.52 23.65 -2.00
C VAL A 163 1.60 25.15 -2.24
N GLY A 164 2.53 25.55 -3.10
CA GLY A 164 2.78 26.96 -3.41
C GLY A 164 3.84 27.62 -2.51
N SER A 165 4.50 26.86 -1.64
CA SER A 165 5.63 27.37 -0.86
C SER A 165 6.76 27.90 -1.75
N THR A 166 7.19 29.14 -1.53
CA THR A 166 8.35 29.75 -2.20
C THR A 166 9.65 29.64 -1.40
N TYR A 167 9.57 29.13 -0.17
CA TYR A 167 10.69 29.08 0.77
C TYR A 167 11.68 27.92 0.52
N VAL A 168 11.35 27.01 -0.39
CA VAL A 168 12.22 25.89 -0.78
C VAL A 168 13.08 26.32 -1.96
N ALA A 169 14.39 26.39 -1.73
CA ALA A 169 15.38 26.71 -2.76
C ALA A 169 15.75 25.49 -3.62
N GLY A 170 15.58 24.28 -3.11
CA GLY A 170 15.79 23.05 -3.89
C GLY A 170 15.47 21.78 -3.13
N LEU A 171 15.19 20.71 -3.90
CA LEU A 171 14.94 19.35 -3.42
C LEU A 171 16.04 18.43 -3.95
N SER A 172 16.71 17.73 -3.04
CA SER A 172 17.63 16.64 -3.36
C SER A 172 16.96 15.31 -3.04
N LEU A 173 16.86 14.45 -4.05
CA LEU A 173 16.43 13.06 -3.86
C LEU A 173 17.63 12.18 -3.56
N GLY A 174 17.44 11.20 -2.69
CA GLY A 174 18.39 10.12 -2.46
C GLY A 174 18.50 9.19 -3.68
N ARG A 175 19.44 8.25 -3.61
CA ARG A 175 19.49 7.19 -4.61
C ARG A 175 18.26 6.31 -4.47
N SER A 176 17.45 6.19 -5.51
CA SER A 176 16.44 5.13 -5.56
C SER A 176 17.13 3.80 -5.32
N THR A 177 16.51 2.89 -4.57
CA THR A 177 17.11 1.58 -4.30
C THR A 177 17.36 0.86 -5.62
N GLY A 178 18.61 0.88 -6.06
CA GLY A 178 19.11 -0.03 -7.08
C GLY A 178 18.90 -1.45 -6.58
N ASN A 179 18.13 -2.22 -7.36
CA ASN A 179 17.73 -3.59 -7.09
C ASN A 179 18.91 -4.41 -6.51
N GLY A 180 18.93 -4.57 -5.18
CA GLY A 180 20.04 -5.18 -4.45
C GLY A 180 20.38 -6.54 -5.02
N GLU A 181 21.64 -6.71 -5.41
CA GLU A 181 22.06 -7.83 -6.23
C GLU A 181 22.21 -9.15 -5.44
N ARG A 182 21.14 -9.92 -5.16
CA ARG A 182 21.27 -11.31 -4.65
C ARG A 182 21.42 -12.41 -5.71
N GLU A 183 22.60 -12.98 -5.83
CA GLU A 183 22.92 -14.06 -6.78
C GLU A 183 22.21 -15.37 -6.38
N VAL A 184 21.44 -15.96 -7.29
CA VAL A 184 20.84 -17.30 -7.10
C VAL A 184 21.42 -18.23 -8.16
N GLU A 185 22.30 -19.13 -7.74
CA GLU A 185 22.82 -20.19 -8.61
C GLU A 185 21.81 -21.33 -8.74
N THR A 186 21.02 -21.36 -9.81
CA THR A 186 20.25 -22.56 -10.17
C THR A 186 21.08 -23.50 -11.04
N GLN A 187 21.52 -24.63 -10.49
CA GLN A 187 22.12 -25.73 -11.27
C GLN A 187 21.02 -26.61 -11.89
N ARG A 188 20.89 -26.63 -13.22
CA ARG A 188 20.12 -27.65 -13.94
C ARG A 188 21.05 -28.68 -14.57
N ILE A 189 20.95 -29.93 -14.12
CA ILE A 189 21.65 -31.06 -14.73
C ILE A 189 20.75 -31.64 -15.82
N VAL A 190 20.99 -31.29 -17.08
CA VAL A 190 20.31 -31.94 -18.21
C VAL A 190 21.02 -33.27 -18.49
N LYS A 191 20.38 -34.40 -18.16
CA LYS A 191 20.82 -35.73 -18.59
C LYS A 191 20.07 -36.07 -19.88
N SER A 192 20.74 -35.94 -21.02
CA SER A 192 20.27 -36.52 -22.28
C SER A 192 20.56 -38.03 -22.27
N ASN A 193 19.56 -38.84 -22.66
CA ASN A 193 19.73 -40.27 -22.86
C ASN A 193 19.48 -40.55 -24.35
N VAL A 194 20.56 -40.68 -25.13
CA VAL A 194 20.48 -41.05 -26.54
C VAL A 194 20.46 -42.58 -26.62
N GLY A 195 19.43 -43.11 -27.29
CA GLY A 195 19.21 -44.54 -27.46
C GLY A 195 20.34 -45.24 -28.22
N LYS A 196 20.75 -46.38 -27.67
CA LYS A 196 21.45 -47.53 -28.28
C LYS A 196 22.49 -47.24 -29.38
N SER A 197 23.71 -46.88 -28.96
CA SER A 197 24.95 -47.34 -29.61
C SER A 197 26.12 -47.23 -28.63
N LYS A 198 27.01 -48.23 -28.63
CA LYS A 198 28.15 -48.39 -27.69
C LYS A 198 29.26 -47.36 -27.95
N VAL A 199 29.09 -46.07 -27.61
CA VAL A 199 30.21 -45.11 -27.52
C VAL A 199 29.93 -44.06 -26.43
N SER A 200 30.99 -43.73 -25.70
CA SER A 200 31.18 -42.75 -24.60
C SER A 200 29.98 -41.93 -24.10
N LYS A 201 29.72 -42.07 -22.79
CA LYS A 201 28.76 -41.28 -22.03
C LYS A 201 29.32 -39.87 -21.79
N VAL A 202 29.18 -38.96 -22.75
CA VAL A 202 29.63 -37.57 -22.60
C VAL A 202 28.68 -36.82 -21.65
N LYS A 203 29.11 -36.59 -20.42
CA LYS A 203 28.44 -35.68 -19.47
C LYS A 203 28.84 -34.24 -19.80
N ALA A 204 28.04 -33.55 -20.62
CA ALA A 204 28.18 -32.11 -20.78
C ALA A 204 27.57 -31.41 -19.55
N ARG A 205 28.41 -30.77 -18.73
CA ARG A 205 27.98 -29.96 -17.59
C ARG A 205 27.89 -28.49 -18.05
N ALA A 206 26.74 -28.08 -18.56
CA ALA A 206 26.49 -26.67 -18.86
C ALA A 206 26.09 -25.93 -17.57
N ARG A 207 26.95 -25.03 -17.09
CA ARG A 207 26.64 -24.10 -16.00
C ARG A 207 26.01 -22.85 -16.63
N VAL A 208 24.69 -22.75 -16.61
CA VAL A 208 23.98 -21.52 -16.99
C VAL A 208 23.60 -20.78 -15.70
N SER A 209 24.28 -19.66 -15.44
CA SER A 209 23.91 -18.72 -14.38
C SER A 209 22.89 -17.72 -14.94
N THR A 210 21.60 -17.96 -14.71
CA THR A 210 20.58 -16.95 -15.03
C THR A 210 20.36 -16.07 -13.81
N LYS A 211 20.76 -14.79 -13.92
CA LYS A 211 20.47 -13.77 -12.90
C LYS A 211 19.00 -13.36 -13.01
N THR A 212 18.12 -13.90 -12.17
CA THR A 212 16.76 -13.36 -11.98
C THR A 212 16.53 -13.07 -10.50
N LYS A 213 16.42 -11.78 -10.17
CA LYS A 213 16.12 -11.30 -8.82
C LYS A 213 14.75 -10.68 -8.84
N VAL A 214 13.86 -11.19 -8.01
CA VAL A 214 12.52 -10.62 -7.89
C VAL A 214 12.23 -10.37 -6.42
N LYS A 215 12.35 -9.10 -6.04
CA LYS A 215 11.60 -8.55 -4.93
C LYS A 215 10.17 -8.34 -5.45
N ASP A 216 9.16 -8.86 -4.74
CA ASP A 216 7.77 -8.75 -5.21
C ASP A 216 7.30 -7.28 -5.25
N TRP A 217 7.99 -6.39 -4.53
CA TRP A 217 7.74 -4.94 -4.51
C TRP A 217 8.84 -4.18 -5.27
N ARG A 218 8.41 -3.33 -6.21
CA ARG A 218 9.23 -2.30 -6.84
C ARG A 218 9.03 -0.98 -6.11
N TRP A 219 10.14 -0.32 -5.81
CA TRP A 219 10.18 0.98 -5.15
C TRP A 219 10.74 2.04 -6.08
N GLU A 220 9.99 3.12 -6.24
CA GLU A 220 10.37 4.27 -7.04
C GLU A 220 10.22 5.55 -6.19
N GLN A 221 11.16 6.47 -6.39
CA GLN A 221 11.18 7.77 -5.72
C GLN A 221 11.12 8.83 -6.82
N ASP A 222 10.14 9.73 -6.70
CA ASP A 222 9.86 10.76 -7.69
C ASP A 222 9.65 12.12 -7.00
N ALA A 223 9.86 13.22 -7.72
CA ALA A 223 9.61 14.57 -7.23
C ALA A 223 8.39 15.18 -7.95
N GLU A 224 7.34 15.46 -7.19
CA GLU A 224 6.17 16.19 -7.67
C GLU A 224 6.24 17.64 -7.17
N GLY A 225 6.90 18.49 -7.96
CA GLY A 225 7.25 19.85 -7.54
C GLY A 225 8.25 19.85 -6.39
N ASN A 226 7.88 20.44 -5.26
CA ASN A 226 8.70 20.44 -4.05
C ASN A 226 8.38 19.27 -3.10
N ALA A 227 7.40 18.42 -3.44
CA ALA A 227 7.08 17.22 -2.66
C ALA A 227 7.84 16.01 -3.22
N VAL A 228 8.31 15.14 -2.33
CA VAL A 228 8.75 13.81 -2.73
C VAL A 228 7.59 12.84 -2.69
N VAL A 229 7.60 11.92 -3.64
CA VAL A 229 6.68 10.81 -3.77
C VAL A 229 7.48 9.51 -3.69
N PHE A 230 7.09 8.64 -2.77
CA PHE A 230 7.53 7.26 -2.68
C PHE A 230 6.43 6.36 -3.23
N ASP A 231 6.72 5.57 -4.26
CA ASP A 231 5.77 4.66 -4.88
C ASP A 231 6.24 3.21 -4.75
N ALA A 232 5.42 2.39 -4.12
CA ALA A 232 5.56 0.96 -3.96
C ALA A 232 4.56 0.26 -4.86
N VAL A 233 5.05 -0.55 -5.80
CA VAL A 233 4.19 -1.33 -6.68
C VAL A 233 4.48 -2.81 -6.52
N LEU A 234 3.43 -3.59 -6.26
CA LEU A 234 3.52 -5.03 -6.27
C LEU A 234 3.61 -5.53 -7.72
N CYS A 235 4.75 -6.12 -8.09
CA CYS A 235 5.05 -6.61 -9.43
C CYS A 235 4.97 -8.13 -9.49
N ASN A 236 4.47 -8.65 -10.62
CA ASN A 236 4.51 -10.08 -10.87
C ASN A 236 5.94 -10.54 -11.19
N ASN A 237 6.49 -11.44 -10.37
CA ASN A 237 7.80 -12.08 -10.52
C ASN A 237 8.05 -12.68 -11.93
N VAL A 238 7.00 -13.20 -12.57
CA VAL A 238 7.11 -13.92 -13.84
C VAL A 238 7.01 -12.98 -15.05
N MET A 239 6.24 -11.88 -14.95
CA MET A 239 5.95 -11.00 -16.09
C MET A 239 6.50 -9.58 -15.94
N GLY A 240 6.94 -9.16 -14.74
CA GLY A 240 7.38 -7.79 -14.46
C GLY A 240 6.26 -6.73 -14.50
N HIS A 241 5.01 -7.14 -14.72
CA HIS A 241 3.85 -6.25 -14.81
C HIS A 241 3.29 -5.93 -13.43
N GLU A 242 2.80 -4.70 -13.25
CA GLU A 242 2.13 -4.27 -12.03
C GLU A 242 0.80 -5.01 -11.83
N ILE A 243 0.57 -5.52 -10.63
CA ILE A 243 -0.66 -6.26 -10.33
C ILE A 243 -1.89 -5.34 -10.32
N ALA A 244 -1.70 -4.07 -9.96
CA ALA A 244 -2.76 -3.05 -10.00
C ALA A 244 -3.15 -2.65 -11.43
N ALA A 245 -2.21 -2.69 -12.39
CA ALA A 245 -2.41 -2.19 -13.75
C ALA A 245 -2.64 -3.29 -14.81
N GLY A 246 -2.04 -4.48 -14.65
CA GLY A 246 -1.76 -5.40 -15.78
C GLY A 246 -2.80 -6.46 -16.18
N LEU A 247 -3.95 -6.58 -15.53
CA LEU A 247 -4.82 -7.76 -15.72
C LEU A 247 -5.96 -7.60 -16.74
N ALA A 248 -5.73 -6.83 -17.80
CA ALA A 248 -6.60 -6.84 -18.99
C ALA A 248 -6.08 -7.73 -20.14
N ALA A 249 -4.90 -8.36 -20.04
CA ALA A 249 -4.20 -8.85 -21.24
C ALA A 249 -3.66 -10.29 -21.24
N SER A 250 -3.92 -11.14 -20.24
CA SER A 250 -3.42 -12.54 -20.31
C SER A 250 -4.45 -13.56 -19.86
N GLY A 251 -5.23 -14.04 -20.84
CA GLY A 251 -5.86 -15.35 -20.76
C GLY A 251 -4.76 -16.41 -20.80
N GLY A 252 -4.34 -16.91 -19.64
CA GLY A 252 -3.25 -17.87 -19.58
C GLY A 252 -2.97 -18.39 -18.17
N GLY A 253 -3.79 -19.34 -17.72
CA GLY A 253 -3.43 -20.51 -16.89
C GLY A 253 -2.31 -20.44 -15.83
N GLY A 254 -2.10 -19.30 -15.16
CA GLY A 254 -1.02 -19.10 -14.18
C GLY A 254 -1.47 -18.71 -12.76
N GLY A 255 -2.78 -18.72 -12.49
CA GLY A 255 -3.37 -18.15 -11.26
C GLY A 255 -2.96 -18.84 -9.95
N GLY A 256 -2.65 -20.13 -9.98
CA GLY A 256 -2.45 -20.93 -8.76
C GLY A 256 -1.22 -20.59 -7.90
N LYS A 257 -0.23 -19.86 -8.45
CA LYS A 257 0.98 -19.45 -7.68
C LYS A 257 0.86 -18.08 -7.00
N PHE A 258 -0.05 -17.21 -7.46
CA PHE A 258 -0.35 -15.93 -6.80
C PHE A 258 -1.28 -16.13 -5.60
N GLN A 259 -2.27 -17.01 -5.76
CA GLN A 259 -3.25 -17.43 -4.77
C GLN A 259 -2.59 -17.81 -3.42
N LYS A 260 -1.62 -18.74 -3.46
CA LYS A 260 -0.87 -19.18 -2.26
C LYS A 260 0.15 -18.18 -1.71
N ARG A 261 0.54 -17.14 -2.46
CA ARG A 261 1.55 -16.15 -2.01
C ARG A 261 0.91 -14.89 -1.44
N CYS A 262 -0.17 -14.40 -2.03
CA CYS A 262 -0.90 -13.23 -1.56
C CYS A 262 -1.93 -13.58 -0.48
N GLY A 263 -2.41 -14.83 -0.42
CA GLY A 263 -3.38 -15.30 0.58
C GLY A 263 -2.89 -15.28 2.04
N GLY A 264 -1.58 -15.16 2.28
CA GLY A 264 -0.99 -15.05 3.63
C GLY A 264 -0.65 -13.62 4.08
N ALA A 265 -0.55 -12.66 3.15
CA ALA A 265 0.00 -11.33 3.41
C ALA A 265 -1.11 -10.31 3.64
N GLY A 266 -1.88 -10.52 4.70
CA GLY A 266 -2.94 -9.60 5.11
C GLY A 266 -2.44 -8.25 5.66
N GLY A 267 -1.13 -8.07 5.72
CA GLY A 267 -0.48 -6.81 5.98
C GLY A 267 0.95 -6.80 5.41
N VAL A 268 1.44 -5.61 5.12
CA VAL A 268 2.77 -5.36 4.59
C VAL A 268 3.45 -4.37 5.52
N VAL A 269 4.64 -4.74 5.96
CA VAL A 269 5.52 -3.88 6.75
C VAL A 269 6.78 -3.70 5.95
N PHE A 270 7.22 -2.46 5.85
CA PHE A 270 8.43 -2.09 5.18
C PHE A 270 9.27 -1.25 6.13
N ALA A 271 10.55 -1.58 6.21
CA ALA A 271 11.51 -0.95 7.11
C ALA A 271 12.46 -0.03 6.32
N GLY A 272 13.01 0.97 7.00
CA GLY A 272 13.85 2.04 6.44
C GLY A 272 15.05 1.61 5.59
N ASP A 273 15.57 0.39 5.81
CA ASP A 273 16.65 -0.19 5.02
C ASP A 273 16.26 -0.50 3.56
N GLU A 274 14.96 -0.62 3.28
CA GLU A 274 14.43 -0.92 1.96
C GLU A 274 14.21 0.29 1.05
N TYR A 275 14.38 1.53 1.56
CA TYR A 275 13.92 2.76 0.92
C TYR A 275 15.01 3.62 0.27
N GLY A 276 16.28 3.31 0.52
CA GLY A 276 17.40 4.10 0.01
C GLY A 276 17.70 5.32 0.89
N GLU A 277 18.58 6.19 0.40
CA GLU A 277 18.98 7.40 1.13
C GLU A 277 17.81 8.39 1.26
N GLY A 278 17.80 9.16 2.36
CA GLY A 278 16.76 10.15 2.64
C GLY A 278 16.67 11.25 1.58
N VAL A 279 15.59 12.01 1.64
CA VAL A 279 15.36 13.23 0.87
C VAL A 279 15.80 14.45 1.63
N GLY A 280 16.25 15.47 0.92
CA GLY A 280 16.68 16.74 1.52
C GLY A 280 15.99 17.93 0.84
N TRP A 281 15.48 18.86 1.63
CA TRP A 281 15.02 20.17 1.19
C TRP A 281 15.97 21.23 1.70
N ARG A 282 16.41 22.11 0.79
CA ARG A 282 17.14 23.32 1.14
C ARG A 282 16.15 24.46 1.25
N LEU A 283 16.04 25.04 2.43
CA LEU A 283 15.18 26.16 2.73
C LEU A 283 16.00 27.44 2.87
N SER A 284 15.38 28.58 2.57
CA SER A 284 15.96 29.90 2.82
C SER A 284 16.22 30.11 4.32
N ARG A 285 17.36 30.72 4.65
CA ARG A 285 17.74 31.03 6.03
C ARG A 285 16.73 31.94 6.75
N GLU A 286 15.98 32.75 6.00
CA GLU A 286 14.91 33.61 6.52
C GLU A 286 13.81 32.86 7.29
N MET A 287 13.71 31.54 7.09
CA MET A 287 12.73 30.69 7.78
C MET A 287 13.21 30.21 9.15
N GLU A 288 14.42 30.56 9.57
CA GLU A 288 14.94 30.26 10.90
C GLU A 288 14.04 30.88 11.99
N GLY A 289 13.66 30.08 12.99
CA GLY A 289 12.74 30.48 14.06
C GLY A 289 11.25 30.44 13.67
N SER A 290 10.92 30.08 12.44
CA SER A 290 9.54 29.90 11.99
C SER A 290 9.04 28.46 12.18
N VAL A 291 7.72 28.30 12.21
CA VAL A 291 7.05 26.99 12.15
C VAL A 291 6.43 26.85 10.77
N LEU A 292 6.89 25.88 10.00
CA LEU A 292 6.42 25.64 8.63
C LEU A 292 5.41 24.52 8.58
N ARG A 293 4.41 24.63 7.70
CA ARG A 293 3.44 23.56 7.45
C ARG A 293 3.95 22.61 6.38
N TRP A 294 3.95 21.34 6.73
CA TRP A 294 4.31 20.23 5.86
C TRP A 294 3.10 19.37 5.61
N ARG A 295 3.01 18.83 4.40
CA ARG A 295 1.96 17.93 3.98
C ARG A 295 2.53 16.53 3.93
N ILE A 296 1.83 15.62 4.59
CA ILE A 296 2.06 14.19 4.53
C ILE A 296 0.79 13.52 4.01
N GLY A 297 0.94 12.62 3.06
CA GLY A 297 -0.20 11.90 2.52
C GLY A 297 0.16 10.51 2.06
N GLY A 298 -0.88 9.71 1.90
CA GLY A 298 -0.77 8.32 1.50
C GLY A 298 -1.96 7.93 0.65
N ARG A 299 -1.69 7.22 -0.44
CA ARG A 299 -2.68 6.60 -1.29
C ARG A 299 -2.39 5.12 -1.40
N VAL A 300 -3.38 4.31 -1.04
CA VAL A 300 -3.24 2.85 -0.97
C VAL A 300 -4.29 2.21 -1.84
N TRP A 301 -3.84 1.27 -2.67
CA TRP A 301 -4.69 0.42 -3.47
C TRP A 301 -4.77 -0.96 -2.83
N LEU A 302 -5.98 -1.39 -2.54
CA LEU A 302 -6.28 -2.74 -2.09
C LEU A 302 -6.88 -3.52 -3.23
N SER A 303 -6.29 -4.68 -3.53
CA SER A 303 -6.82 -5.62 -4.51
C SER A 303 -7.28 -6.88 -3.82
N TYR A 304 -8.38 -7.44 -4.31
CA TYR A 304 -8.87 -8.74 -3.91
C TYR A 304 -8.86 -9.71 -5.09
N TRP A 305 -8.42 -10.93 -4.80
CA TRP A 305 -8.42 -12.05 -5.73
C TRP A 305 -8.94 -13.29 -5.01
N PRO A 306 -9.82 -14.10 -5.64
CA PRO A 306 -10.39 -15.29 -5.02
C PRO A 306 -9.29 -16.27 -4.61
N ASN A 307 -9.24 -16.61 -3.31
CA ASN A 307 -8.23 -17.51 -2.78
C ASN A 307 -8.72 -18.96 -2.70
N ASN A 308 -9.82 -19.24 -2.02
CA ASN A 308 -10.35 -20.60 -1.87
C ASN A 308 -11.73 -20.77 -2.51
N VAL A 309 -12.44 -19.66 -2.73
CA VAL A 309 -13.77 -19.68 -3.35
C VAL A 309 -13.66 -19.79 -4.86
N LYS A 310 -14.49 -20.64 -5.48
CA LYS A 310 -14.66 -20.72 -6.94
C LYS A 310 -15.43 -19.51 -7.47
N SER A 311 -14.90 -18.31 -7.27
CA SER A 311 -15.44 -17.08 -7.82
C SER A 311 -14.49 -16.50 -8.86
N SER A 312 -15.01 -15.73 -9.83
CA SER A 312 -14.22 -14.90 -10.74
C SER A 312 -14.19 -13.42 -10.31
N TYR A 313 -14.67 -13.15 -9.09
CA TYR A 313 -14.78 -11.81 -8.55
C TYR A 313 -13.40 -11.23 -8.23
N TYR A 314 -13.05 -10.13 -8.89
CA TYR A 314 -11.92 -9.29 -8.52
C TYR A 314 -12.38 -7.85 -8.34
N GLU A 315 -11.79 -7.18 -7.36
CA GLU A 315 -11.94 -5.75 -7.19
C GLU A 315 -10.63 -5.09 -6.77
N THR A 316 -10.45 -3.84 -7.19
CA THR A 316 -9.40 -2.96 -6.69
C THR A 316 -10.02 -1.68 -6.20
N ARG A 317 -9.81 -1.37 -4.93
CA ARG A 317 -10.28 -0.15 -4.27
C ARG A 317 -9.10 0.73 -3.88
N CYS A 318 -9.35 2.04 -3.81
CA CYS A 318 -8.34 3.04 -3.50
C CYS A 318 -8.82 3.99 -2.41
N VAL A 319 -7.93 4.32 -1.49
CA VAL A 319 -8.10 5.42 -0.53
C VAL A 319 -6.94 6.37 -0.64
N GLU A 320 -7.21 7.64 -0.39
CA GLU A 320 -6.24 8.70 -0.33
C GLU A 320 -6.47 9.51 0.95
N TRP A 321 -5.38 9.77 1.65
CA TRP A 321 -5.33 10.59 2.84
C TRP A 321 -4.30 11.71 2.65
N CYS A 322 -4.58 12.86 3.22
CA CYS A 322 -3.64 13.97 3.28
C CYS A 322 -3.86 14.71 4.59
N ASP A 323 -2.79 14.89 5.34
CA ASP A 323 -2.76 15.66 6.58
C ASP A 323 -1.58 16.61 6.61
N GLU A 324 -1.64 17.55 7.54
CA GLU A 324 -0.62 18.55 7.74
C GLU A 324 0.06 18.37 9.11
N VAL A 325 1.37 18.58 9.11
CA VAL A 325 2.22 18.57 10.29
C VAL A 325 3.03 19.85 10.34
N ASP A 326 3.22 20.36 11.55
CA ASP A 326 4.02 21.55 11.78
C ASP A 326 5.47 21.13 11.98
N LEU A 327 6.38 21.76 11.26
CA LEU A 327 7.83 21.61 11.40
C LEU A 327 8.39 22.87 12.06
N PRO A 328 8.73 22.84 13.35
CA PRO A 328 9.43 23.94 13.98
C PRO A 328 10.89 24.00 13.52
N LEU A 329 11.31 25.12 12.94
CA LEU A 329 12.70 25.39 12.56
C LEU A 329 13.41 26.21 13.65
N ILE A 330 13.33 25.73 14.89
CA ILE A 330 13.94 26.41 16.03
C ILE A 330 15.32 25.79 16.26
N PRO A 331 16.41 26.56 16.20
CA PRO A 331 17.74 26.03 16.52
C PRO A 331 17.75 25.53 17.96
N GLY A 332 18.22 24.30 18.16
CA GLY A 332 18.51 23.77 19.48
C GLY A 332 19.57 24.66 20.14
N LYS A 333 19.29 25.11 21.37
CA LYS A 333 20.28 25.81 22.20
C LYS A 333 21.47 24.92 22.50
#